data_AF-A0A803GC86-F1
#
_entry.id   AF-A0A803GC86-F1
#
_cell.length_a   1.000
_cell.length_b   1.000
_cell.length_c   1.000
_cell.angle_alpha   90.00
_cell.angle_beta   90.00
_cell.angle_gamma   90.00
#
_symmetry.space_group_name_H-M   'P 1'
#
loop_
_entity.id
_entity.type
_entity.pdbx_description
1 polymer ?
#
loop_
_entity_poly.entity_id
_entity_poly.type
_entity_poly.pdbx_seq_one_letter_code
_entity_poly.pdbx_strand_id
1 'polypeptide(L)'
;MKKNIVVLGAQWGDEGKGKIIDILTERAKYVVRYQGGHNAGHTLVIDGEETVLHLIPSGILRKNVISIIGHGVVLSPFALLKEIKNLEQRGISVKNTLFISDACPLILDYHIALDIARETVRGLKAIGTTQRGIGPAYEDKVARRGLRVSDLFHKATLSSKLKDIMEYHNFQLVHYYKVKAVDYHQVLQNLITTADFITNMVIDVADILKCAQQRGDIIIFEGAQGALLDIDYGTYPYVTSSSTTLGGVASGSGINPCYLDCALGVIKSYSTRVGAGPFPTELFDETGDFLCKRGNEFGATTGRRRRTGWLDAVAIRKAVQINSLSSCCMTKIDVLDNLPEVKICVAYHMPDGRIVETTPLTTEDWEGIEPVYETMPGWQNVTFGAKYLKSLPREALNYIKRVEEITGVLIDIISTGPDRSQTIIVRHPLDI
;
A
#
# COMPACT_ATOMS: atom_id res chain seq x y z
N MET A 1 -6.04 26.09 7.94
CA MET A 1 -6.27 25.30 6.72
C MET A 1 -5.61 23.96 6.93
N LYS A 2 -6.32 22.85 6.69
CA LYS A 2 -5.76 21.50 6.76
C LYS A 2 -4.65 21.35 5.72
N LYS A 3 -3.50 20.80 6.10
CA LYS A 3 -2.29 20.77 5.25
C LYS A 3 -1.74 19.37 5.06
N ASN A 4 -2.07 18.46 5.96
CA ASN A 4 -1.53 17.11 5.96
C ASN A 4 -2.63 16.10 5.60
N ILE A 5 -2.47 15.46 4.45
CA ILE A 5 -3.39 14.44 3.95
C ILE A 5 -2.71 13.08 4.03
N VAL A 6 -3.40 12.11 4.60
CA VAL A 6 -3.01 10.70 4.54
C VAL A 6 -3.83 10.01 3.47
N VAL A 7 -3.17 9.35 2.52
CA VAL A 7 -3.83 8.53 1.50
C VAL A 7 -3.50 7.07 1.78
N LEU A 8 -4.51 6.27 2.09
CA LEU A 8 -4.35 4.85 2.42
C LEU A 8 -5.42 3.99 1.75
N GLY A 9 -5.15 2.69 1.61
CA GLY A 9 -6.08 1.74 1.01
C GLY A 9 -7.04 1.23 2.09
N ALA A 10 -8.34 1.22 1.81
CA ALA A 10 -9.33 0.78 2.78
C ALA A 10 -9.68 -0.72 2.67
N GLN A 11 -9.01 -1.48 1.78
CA GLN A 11 -9.25 -2.90 1.55
C GLN A 11 -7.93 -3.71 1.73
N TRP A 12 -7.66 -4.68 0.85
CA TRP A 12 -6.46 -5.53 0.86
C TRP A 12 -5.38 -5.08 -0.14
N GLY A 13 -5.25 -3.78 -0.38
CA GLY A 13 -4.31 -3.24 -1.37
C GLY A 13 -4.91 -3.17 -2.78
N ASP A 14 -4.09 -2.67 -3.71
CA ASP A 14 -4.44 -2.52 -5.13
C ASP A 14 -5.62 -1.59 -5.44
N GLU A 15 -6.00 -0.70 -4.53
CA GLU A 15 -7.16 0.20 -4.66
C GLU A 15 -6.91 1.39 -5.62
N GLY A 16 -5.73 1.50 -6.24
CA GLY A 16 -5.40 2.59 -7.15
C GLY A 16 -4.85 3.86 -6.50
N LYS A 17 -4.23 3.74 -5.31
CA LYS A 17 -3.67 4.85 -4.54
C LYS A 17 -2.72 5.76 -5.33
N GLY A 18 -1.82 5.17 -6.13
CA GLY A 18 -0.79 5.91 -6.88
C GLY A 18 -1.39 7.05 -7.70
N LYS A 19 -2.42 6.76 -8.50
CA LYS A 19 -3.15 7.76 -9.29
C LYS A 19 -3.68 8.91 -8.42
N ILE A 20 -4.29 8.58 -7.28
CA ILE A 20 -4.89 9.59 -6.39
C ILE A 20 -3.82 10.46 -5.76
N ILE A 21 -2.69 9.88 -5.38
CA ILE A 21 -1.54 10.63 -4.86
C ILE A 21 -1.03 11.58 -5.94
N ASP A 22 -0.80 11.12 -7.17
CA ASP A 22 -0.35 12.02 -8.25
C ASP A 22 -1.32 13.20 -8.46
N ILE A 23 -2.63 12.97 -8.44
CA ILE A 23 -3.62 14.05 -8.56
C ILE A 23 -3.46 15.07 -7.43
N LEU A 24 -3.37 14.61 -6.17
CA LEU A 24 -3.27 15.47 -5.00
C LEU A 24 -1.92 16.17 -4.90
N THR A 25 -0.85 15.60 -5.46
CA THR A 25 0.50 16.18 -5.41
C THR A 25 0.64 17.50 -6.17
N GLU A 26 -0.31 17.88 -7.00
CA GLU A 26 -0.32 19.17 -7.68
C GLU A 26 -0.24 20.36 -6.69
N ARG A 27 -0.82 20.21 -5.49
CA ARG A 27 -0.81 21.23 -4.43
C ARG A 27 0.17 20.92 -3.30
N ALA A 28 0.85 19.78 -3.34
CA ALA A 28 1.72 19.34 -2.24
C ALA A 28 3.15 19.83 -2.40
N LYS A 29 3.83 20.04 -1.26
CA LYS A 29 5.27 20.26 -1.23
C LYS A 29 6.05 18.97 -0.97
N TYR A 30 5.48 18.08 -0.15
CA TYR A 30 6.11 16.84 0.28
C TYR A 30 5.20 15.63 0.05
N VAL A 31 5.78 14.51 -0.36
CA VAL A 31 5.15 13.19 -0.34
C VAL A 31 6.00 12.24 0.47
N VAL A 32 5.40 11.59 1.47
CA VAL A 32 6.12 10.79 2.46
C VAL A 32 5.59 9.36 2.44
N ARG A 33 6.44 8.41 2.06
CA ARG A 33 6.21 6.98 2.32
C ARG A 33 6.58 6.69 3.76
N TYR A 34 5.65 6.15 4.55
CA TYR A 34 5.85 5.95 5.99
C TYR A 34 5.95 4.48 6.41
N GLN A 35 5.61 3.52 5.55
CA GLN A 35 5.67 2.10 5.89
C GLN A 35 5.90 1.20 4.66
N GLY A 36 6.18 -0.07 4.95
CA GLY A 36 6.30 -1.14 3.99
C GLY A 36 7.70 -1.15 3.41
N GLY A 37 7.83 -1.56 2.17
CA GLY A 37 9.08 -1.43 1.44
C GLY A 37 8.81 -1.43 -0.04
N HIS A 38 9.71 -2.05 -0.80
CA HIS A 38 9.52 -2.27 -2.22
C HIS A 38 8.45 -3.34 -2.52
N ASN A 39 7.71 -3.88 -1.55
CA ASN A 39 6.55 -4.75 -1.82
C ASN A 39 5.29 -4.00 -2.28
N ALA A 40 5.31 -2.67 -2.28
CA ALA A 40 4.28 -1.87 -2.93
C ALA A 40 4.47 -1.89 -4.46
N GLY A 41 3.41 -1.60 -5.21
CA GLY A 41 3.47 -1.42 -6.66
C GLY A 41 2.44 -0.38 -7.07
N HIS A 42 2.85 0.88 -7.12
CA HIS A 42 1.99 2.00 -7.48
C HIS A 42 2.16 2.30 -8.96
N THR A 43 1.18 1.87 -9.75
CA THR A 43 1.09 2.19 -11.17
C THR A 43 0.50 3.60 -11.34
N LEU A 44 1.20 4.42 -12.09
CA LEU A 44 0.85 5.79 -12.46
C LEU A 44 0.78 5.85 -13.97
N VAL A 45 -0.29 6.44 -14.52
CA VAL A 45 -0.43 6.70 -15.95
C VAL A 45 -0.58 8.20 -16.14
N ILE A 46 0.42 8.83 -16.74
CA ILE A 46 0.47 10.28 -16.99
C ILE A 46 0.65 10.48 -18.49
N ASP A 47 -0.31 11.15 -19.13
CA ASP A 47 -0.31 11.43 -20.57
C ASP A 47 -0.10 10.15 -21.43
N GLY A 48 -0.66 9.03 -20.97
CA GLY A 48 -0.53 7.71 -21.61
C GLY A 48 0.75 6.94 -21.30
N GLU A 49 1.71 7.51 -20.54
CA GLU A 49 2.94 6.83 -20.15
C GLU A 49 2.78 6.15 -18.78
N GLU A 50 3.01 4.83 -18.75
CA GLU A 50 2.92 4.02 -17.53
C GLU A 50 4.24 4.05 -16.74
N THR A 51 4.16 4.33 -15.44
CA THR A 51 5.26 4.24 -14.49
C THR A 51 4.86 3.39 -13.30
N VAL A 52 5.65 2.36 -12.98
CA VAL A 52 5.45 1.56 -11.77
C VAL A 52 6.54 1.91 -10.76
N LEU A 53 6.11 2.40 -9.59
CA LEU A 53 6.99 2.69 -8.46
C LEU A 53 6.77 1.67 -7.34
N HIS A 54 7.83 1.32 -6.63
CA HIS A 54 7.82 0.33 -5.56
C HIS A 54 8.22 0.96 -4.23
N LEU A 55 9.38 1.62 -4.18
CA LEU A 55 9.92 2.20 -2.97
C LEU A 55 9.86 3.73 -3.01
N ILE A 56 10.13 4.32 -4.17
CA ILE A 56 10.13 5.76 -4.36
C ILE A 56 8.69 6.28 -4.27
N PRO A 57 8.42 7.35 -3.48
CA PRO A 57 7.09 7.95 -3.41
C PRO A 57 6.58 8.44 -4.77
N SER A 58 5.26 8.37 -4.98
CA SER A 58 4.60 8.71 -6.25
C SER A 58 4.77 10.18 -6.66
N GLY A 59 5.10 11.05 -5.71
CA GLY A 59 5.39 12.46 -5.96
C GLY A 59 6.64 12.73 -6.82
N ILE A 60 7.51 11.74 -7.02
CA ILE A 60 8.78 11.90 -7.74
C ILE A 60 8.60 12.35 -9.21
N LEU A 61 7.42 12.11 -9.79
CA LEU A 61 7.07 12.51 -11.16
C LEU A 61 6.77 14.02 -11.27
N ARG A 62 6.74 14.76 -10.15
CA ARG A 62 6.45 16.20 -10.11
C ARG A 62 7.70 17.01 -9.73
N LYS A 63 8.08 17.93 -10.61
CA LYS A 63 9.32 18.74 -10.48
C LYS A 63 9.45 19.53 -9.17
N ASN A 64 8.33 20.00 -8.58
CA ASN A 64 8.34 20.88 -7.41
C ASN A 64 8.02 20.18 -6.09
N VAL A 65 7.90 18.84 -6.14
CA VAL A 65 7.49 18.01 -5.01
C VAL A 65 8.71 17.24 -4.50
N ILE A 66 8.90 17.27 -3.18
CA ILE A 66 9.95 16.53 -2.51
C ILE A 66 9.38 15.18 -2.05
N SER A 67 10.02 14.10 -2.47
CA SER A 67 9.70 12.74 -2.06
C SER A 67 10.56 12.32 -0.87
N ILE A 68 9.96 11.75 0.16
CA ILE A 68 10.63 11.33 1.38
C ILE A 68 10.29 9.87 1.69
N ILE A 69 11.31 9.07 2.01
CA ILE A 69 11.17 7.73 2.57
C ILE A 69 11.40 7.82 4.09
N GLY A 70 10.33 7.69 4.87
CA GLY A 70 10.36 7.73 6.33
C GLY A 70 10.86 6.42 6.97
N HIS A 71 11.28 6.50 8.24
CA HIS A 71 11.89 5.40 9.00
C HIS A 71 11.01 4.20 9.29
N GLY A 72 9.71 4.29 9.03
CA GLY A 72 8.83 3.11 9.06
C GLY A 72 9.01 2.20 7.85
N VAL A 73 9.67 2.65 6.78
CA VAL A 73 9.95 1.87 5.57
C VAL A 73 11.18 0.97 5.77
N VAL A 74 11.06 -0.31 5.43
CA VAL A 74 12.19 -1.24 5.26
C VAL A 74 12.77 -1.08 3.84
N LEU A 75 14.03 -0.64 3.76
CA LEU A 75 14.66 -0.13 2.55
C LEU A 75 15.63 -1.16 1.97
N SER A 76 15.41 -1.60 0.74
CA SER A 76 16.45 -2.31 -0.02
C SER A 76 17.28 -1.27 -0.79
N PRO A 77 18.58 -1.10 -0.50
CA PRO A 77 19.41 -0.13 -1.21
C PRO A 77 19.54 -0.51 -2.70
N PHE A 78 19.56 -1.81 -3.01
CA PHE A 78 19.67 -2.31 -4.37
C PHE A 78 18.39 -2.06 -5.18
N ALA A 79 17.22 -2.32 -4.58
CA ALA A 79 15.95 -2.02 -5.24
C ALA A 79 15.79 -0.52 -5.47
N LEU A 80 16.18 0.30 -4.48
CA LEU A 80 16.12 1.75 -4.61
C LEU A 80 16.97 2.24 -5.78
N LEU A 81 18.26 1.89 -5.83
CA LEU A 81 19.16 2.36 -6.88
C LEU A 81 18.74 1.89 -8.28
N LYS A 82 18.16 0.69 -8.38
CA LYS A 82 17.55 0.22 -9.64
C LYS A 82 16.38 1.10 -10.06
N GLU A 83 15.50 1.43 -9.13
CA GLU A 83 14.33 2.29 -9.38
C GLU A 83 14.76 3.71 -9.78
N ILE A 84 15.75 4.28 -9.08
CA ILE A 84 16.36 5.58 -9.43
C ILE A 84 16.90 5.56 -10.85
N LYS A 85 17.73 4.56 -11.20
CA LYS A 85 18.31 4.44 -12.54
C LYS A 85 17.24 4.36 -13.63
N ASN A 86 16.17 3.62 -13.39
CA ASN A 86 15.06 3.51 -14.34
C ASN A 86 14.34 4.85 -14.57
N LEU A 87 14.18 5.66 -13.51
CA LEU A 87 13.58 7.00 -13.61
C LEU A 87 14.51 7.97 -14.34
N GLU A 88 15.81 7.97 -14.01
CA GLU A 88 16.79 8.84 -14.66
C GLU A 88 16.94 8.53 -16.15
N GLN A 89 16.87 7.26 -16.55
CA GLN A 89 16.84 6.85 -17.97
C GLN A 89 15.65 7.42 -18.75
N ARG A 90 14.56 7.75 -18.06
CA ARG A 90 13.35 8.37 -18.62
C ARG A 90 13.36 9.90 -18.49
N GLY A 91 14.48 10.48 -18.04
CA GLY A 91 14.63 11.93 -17.89
C GLY A 91 14.03 12.51 -16.61
N ILE A 92 13.64 11.66 -15.64
CA ILE A 92 13.10 12.10 -14.36
C ILE A 92 14.25 12.33 -13.38
N SER A 93 14.41 13.58 -12.92
CA SER A 93 15.48 13.94 -11.98
C SER A 93 15.13 13.53 -10.56
N VAL A 94 15.86 12.55 -10.03
CA VAL A 94 15.76 12.09 -8.63
C VAL A 94 16.67 12.89 -7.69
N LYS A 95 17.79 13.41 -8.22
CA LYS A 95 18.75 14.18 -7.45
C LYS A 95 18.09 15.42 -6.84
N ASN A 96 18.30 15.63 -5.54
CA ASN A 96 17.74 16.73 -4.74
C ASN A 96 16.20 16.75 -4.63
N THR A 97 15.51 15.70 -5.06
CA THR A 97 14.05 15.57 -4.95
C THR A 97 13.63 14.35 -4.14
N LEU A 98 14.51 13.36 -3.96
CA LEU A 98 14.31 12.21 -3.08
C LEU A 98 15.21 12.28 -1.85
N PHE A 99 14.61 12.10 -0.67
CA PHE A 99 15.34 11.99 0.59
C PHE A 99 14.90 10.79 1.42
N ILE A 100 15.77 10.35 2.33
CA ILE A 100 15.63 9.10 3.07
C ILE A 100 15.92 9.36 4.55
N SER A 101 15.16 8.75 5.46
CA SER A 101 15.54 8.71 6.86
C SER A 101 16.72 7.76 7.09
N ASP A 102 17.69 8.20 7.88
CA ASP A 102 18.78 7.39 8.43
C ASP A 102 18.29 6.18 9.25
N ALA A 103 17.10 6.26 9.85
CA ALA A 103 16.55 5.21 10.70
C ALA A 103 15.80 4.09 9.93
N CYS A 104 15.71 4.14 8.59
CA CYS A 104 15.16 3.06 7.78
C CYS A 104 15.96 1.76 7.98
N PRO A 105 15.34 0.64 8.39
CA PRO A 105 16.02 -0.66 8.41
C PRO A 105 16.37 -1.12 7.00
N LEU A 106 17.47 -1.84 6.84
CA LEU A 106 17.94 -2.34 5.56
C LEU A 106 17.37 -3.74 5.26
N ILE A 107 16.88 -3.92 4.03
CA ILE A 107 16.61 -5.23 3.45
C ILE A 107 17.85 -5.67 2.68
N LEU A 108 18.28 -6.91 2.92
CA LEU A 108 19.51 -7.52 2.40
C LEU A 108 19.21 -8.95 1.98
N ASP A 109 20.15 -9.58 1.28
CA ASP A 109 19.93 -10.86 0.60
C ASP A 109 19.48 -11.98 1.52
N TYR A 110 19.95 -12.00 2.78
CA TYR A 110 19.52 -12.98 3.78
C TYR A 110 18.06 -12.80 4.21
N HIS A 111 17.51 -11.58 4.17
CA HIS A 111 16.09 -11.35 4.42
C HIS A 111 15.24 -11.96 3.29
N ILE A 112 15.66 -11.81 2.04
CA ILE A 112 14.98 -12.40 0.88
C ILE A 112 15.03 -13.92 0.96
N ALA A 113 16.20 -14.50 1.27
CA ALA A 113 16.37 -15.93 1.44
C ALA A 113 15.47 -16.50 2.55
N LEU A 114 15.37 -15.80 3.69
CA LEU A 114 14.49 -16.19 4.80
C LEU A 114 13.01 -16.13 4.43
N ASP A 115 12.58 -15.07 3.74
CA ASP A 115 11.20 -14.90 3.29
C ASP A 115 10.77 -16.08 2.39
N ILE A 116 11.59 -16.40 1.39
CA ILE A 116 11.36 -17.53 0.48
C ILE A 116 11.35 -18.86 1.24
N ALA A 117 12.34 -19.10 2.10
CA ALA A 117 12.47 -20.34 2.85
C ALA A 117 11.27 -20.59 3.78
N ARG A 118 10.79 -19.55 4.47
CA ARG A 118 9.63 -19.63 5.36
C ARG A 118 8.33 -19.90 4.61
N GLU A 119 8.12 -19.24 3.47
CA GLU A 119 6.96 -19.52 2.62
C GLU A 119 6.98 -20.95 2.08
N THR A 120 8.16 -21.44 1.69
CA THR A 120 8.32 -22.83 1.22
C THR A 120 7.99 -23.84 2.32
N VAL A 121 8.49 -23.63 3.54
CA VAL A 121 8.19 -24.53 4.68
C VAL A 121 6.72 -24.49 5.09
N ARG A 122 6.03 -23.35 4.94
CA ARG A 122 4.60 -23.23 5.25
C ARG A 122 3.70 -24.01 4.27
N GLY A 123 4.18 -24.30 3.06
CA GLY A 123 3.44 -25.10 2.07
C GLY A 123 2.05 -24.53 1.80
N LEU A 124 1.00 -25.34 2.02
CA LEU A 124 -0.40 -24.92 1.83
C LEU A 124 -0.85 -23.78 2.75
N LYS A 125 -0.14 -23.55 3.86
CA LYS A 125 -0.39 -22.45 4.81
C LYS A 125 0.50 -21.24 4.52
N ALA A 126 1.13 -21.17 3.35
CA ALA A 126 1.91 -20.01 2.94
C ALA A 126 1.04 -18.75 2.93
N ILE A 127 1.62 -17.61 3.31
CA ILE A 127 0.90 -16.33 3.37
C ILE A 127 0.66 -15.82 1.93
N GLY A 128 1.57 -16.13 1.02
CA GLY A 128 1.63 -15.55 -0.31
C GLY A 128 2.43 -14.26 -0.31
N THR A 129 3.56 -14.19 0.42
CA THR A 129 4.38 -12.97 0.50
C THR A 129 4.91 -12.57 -0.87
N THR A 130 5.39 -11.33 -0.97
CA THR A 130 6.05 -10.81 -2.17
C THR A 130 7.46 -11.36 -2.37
N GLN A 131 7.98 -12.15 -1.41
CA GLN A 131 9.33 -12.73 -1.46
C GLN A 131 10.42 -11.66 -1.62
N ARG A 132 10.25 -10.55 -0.89
CA ARG A 132 11.10 -9.35 -0.95
C ARG A 132 11.83 -9.08 0.35
N GLY A 133 11.73 -9.98 1.33
CA GLY A 133 12.42 -9.85 2.62
C GLY A 133 11.79 -8.81 3.56
N ILE A 134 10.53 -8.43 3.32
CA ILE A 134 9.84 -7.39 4.11
C ILE A 134 9.64 -7.84 5.56
N GLY A 135 9.03 -9.01 5.76
CA GLY A 135 8.77 -9.56 7.09
C GLY A 135 10.06 -9.79 7.89
N PRO A 136 11.05 -10.53 7.35
CA PRO A 136 12.32 -10.72 8.03
C PRO A 136 13.03 -9.41 8.42
N ALA A 137 12.98 -8.35 7.59
CA ALA A 137 13.57 -7.06 7.95
C ALA A 137 12.82 -6.35 9.09
N TYR A 138 11.49 -6.44 9.14
CA TYR A 138 10.71 -5.94 10.27
C TYR A 138 10.97 -6.73 11.56
N GLU A 139 11.14 -8.05 11.46
CA GLU A 139 11.51 -8.88 12.61
C GLU A 139 12.86 -8.47 13.21
N ASP A 140 13.85 -8.24 12.36
CA ASP A 140 15.17 -7.80 12.79
C ASP A 140 15.16 -6.38 13.39
N LYS A 141 14.30 -5.49 12.87
CA LYS A 141 14.04 -4.17 13.45
C LYS A 141 13.54 -4.30 14.89
N VAL A 142 12.48 -5.07 15.12
CA VAL A 142 11.85 -5.23 16.44
C VAL A 142 12.77 -6.00 17.39
N ALA A 143 13.52 -6.99 16.89
CA ALA A 143 14.51 -7.73 17.66
C ALA A 143 15.79 -6.93 17.95
N ARG A 144 15.91 -5.70 17.44
CA ARG A 144 17.06 -4.79 17.67
C ARG A 144 18.40 -5.37 17.20
N ARG A 145 18.37 -6.18 16.14
CA ARG A 145 19.57 -6.78 15.51
C ARG A 145 19.76 -6.38 14.05
N GLY A 146 18.74 -5.75 13.44
CA GLY A 146 18.79 -5.28 12.07
C GLY A 146 19.71 -4.07 11.89
N LEU A 147 20.27 -3.95 10.68
CA LEU A 147 21.00 -2.77 10.23
C LEU A 147 20.03 -1.68 9.79
N ARG A 148 20.45 -0.42 9.91
CA ARG A 148 19.73 0.76 9.41
C ARG A 148 20.60 1.56 8.44
N VAL A 149 19.99 2.49 7.70
CA VAL A 149 20.73 3.42 6.82
C VAL A 149 21.85 4.16 7.59
N SER A 150 21.62 4.52 8.85
CA SER A 150 22.61 5.16 9.72
C SER A 150 23.91 4.35 9.87
N ASP A 151 23.84 3.01 9.80
CA ASP A 151 25.03 2.15 9.89
C ASP A 151 25.95 2.30 8.67
N LEU A 152 25.44 2.78 7.53
CA LEU A 152 26.22 2.97 6.31
C LEU A 152 27.23 4.13 6.43
N PHE A 153 27.02 5.08 7.35
CA PHE A 153 28.00 6.14 7.64
C PHE A 153 29.26 5.59 8.32
N HIS A 154 29.17 4.44 8.99
CA HIS A 154 30.25 3.88 9.81
C HIS A 154 30.82 2.61 9.20
N LYS A 155 31.50 2.75 8.05
CA LYS A 155 32.10 1.63 7.28
C LYS A 155 32.98 0.70 8.14
N ALA A 156 33.66 1.23 9.15
CA ALA A 156 34.50 0.46 10.07
C ALA A 156 33.71 -0.54 10.94
N THR A 157 32.51 -0.18 11.39
CA THR A 157 31.66 -1.04 12.23
C THR A 157 30.60 -1.80 11.42
N LEU A 158 30.36 -1.40 10.16
CA LEU A 158 29.37 -2.05 9.30
C LEU A 158 29.70 -3.53 9.07
N SER A 159 30.99 -3.85 8.85
CA SER A 159 31.45 -5.22 8.61
C SER A 159 31.20 -6.15 9.79
N SER A 160 31.52 -5.72 11.02
CA SER A 160 31.28 -6.53 12.21
C SER A 160 29.79 -6.75 12.47
N LYS A 161 28.98 -5.69 12.42
CA LYS A 161 27.52 -5.80 12.60
C LYS A 161 26.89 -6.72 11.54
N LEU A 162 27.30 -6.59 10.28
CA LEU A 162 26.81 -7.43 9.19
C LEU A 162 27.23 -8.90 9.40
N LYS A 163 28.45 -9.14 9.86
CA LYS A 163 28.94 -10.49 10.12
C LYS A 163 28.10 -11.18 11.20
N ASP A 164 27.88 -10.51 12.33
CA ASP A 164 27.12 -11.06 13.45
C ASP A 164 25.68 -11.43 13.05
N ILE A 165 24.98 -10.55 12.33
CA ILE A 165 23.61 -10.81 11.89
C ILE A 165 23.53 -11.89 10.81
N MET A 166 24.51 -11.96 9.91
CA MET A 166 24.56 -12.99 8.88
C MET A 166 24.93 -14.35 9.45
N GLU A 167 25.78 -14.46 10.46
CA GLU A 167 26.06 -15.72 11.15
C GLU A 167 24.77 -16.30 11.77
N TYR A 168 23.99 -15.45 12.46
CA TYR A 168 22.70 -15.84 13.03
C TYR A 168 21.69 -16.35 11.98
N HIS A 169 21.57 -15.65 10.85
CA HIS A 169 20.62 -16.03 9.80
C HIS A 169 21.10 -17.19 8.93
N ASN A 170 22.40 -17.26 8.62
CA ASN A 170 22.97 -18.38 7.88
C ASN A 170 22.86 -19.68 8.67
N PHE A 171 23.00 -19.62 10.00
CA PHE A 171 22.75 -20.79 10.84
C PHE A 171 21.32 -21.31 10.66
N GLN A 172 20.31 -20.45 10.70
CA GLN A 172 18.92 -20.84 10.46
C GLN A 172 18.70 -21.36 9.02
N LEU A 173 19.21 -20.64 8.01
CA LEU A 173 19.07 -21.00 6.61
C LEU A 173 19.62 -22.40 6.32
N VAL A 174 20.84 -22.69 6.78
CA VAL A 174 21.51 -23.97 6.54
C VAL A 174 20.95 -25.09 7.41
N HIS A 175 20.86 -24.87 8.72
CA HIS A 175 20.59 -25.95 9.66
C HIS A 175 19.10 -26.21 9.89
N TYR A 176 18.25 -25.17 9.83
CA TYR A 176 16.81 -25.32 10.02
C TYR A 176 16.09 -25.44 8.67
N TYR A 177 16.25 -24.46 7.79
CA TYR A 177 15.53 -24.40 6.52
C TYR A 177 16.14 -25.25 5.39
N LYS A 178 17.35 -25.78 5.58
CA LYS A 178 18.07 -26.63 4.61
C LYS A 178 18.29 -25.95 3.25
N VAL A 179 18.50 -24.63 3.26
CA VAL A 179 18.85 -23.84 2.07
C VAL A 179 20.29 -23.33 2.15
N LYS A 180 20.84 -22.86 1.03
CA LYS A 180 22.22 -22.38 0.97
C LYS A 180 22.40 -21.14 1.85
N ALA A 181 23.57 -21.04 2.50
CA ALA A 181 23.99 -19.82 3.17
C ALA A 181 24.13 -18.67 2.15
N VAL A 182 23.86 -17.45 2.62
CA VAL A 182 24.11 -16.21 1.89
C VAL A 182 25.56 -15.79 2.11
N ASP A 183 26.25 -15.42 1.03
CA ASP A 183 27.65 -15.03 1.06
C ASP A 183 27.85 -13.65 1.70
N TYR A 184 28.54 -13.62 2.84
CA TYR A 184 28.90 -12.41 3.57
C TYR A 184 29.73 -11.43 2.74
N HIS A 185 30.73 -11.91 2.00
CA HIS A 185 31.63 -11.04 1.25
C HIS A 185 30.88 -10.31 0.12
N GLN A 186 29.98 -11.02 -0.57
CA GLN A 186 29.14 -10.45 -1.60
C GLN A 186 28.20 -9.37 -1.05
N VAL A 187 27.51 -9.63 0.07
CA VAL A 187 26.60 -8.65 0.69
C VAL A 187 27.36 -7.43 1.16
N LEU A 188 28.51 -7.60 1.81
CA LEU A 188 29.34 -6.49 2.28
C LEU A 188 29.85 -5.63 1.12
N GLN A 189 30.35 -6.25 0.05
CA GLN A 189 30.85 -5.53 -1.12
C GLN A 189 29.73 -4.70 -1.77
N ASN A 190 28.54 -5.31 -1.93
CA ASN A 190 27.36 -4.62 -2.47
C ASN A 190 26.94 -3.44 -1.59
N LEU A 191 26.99 -3.58 -0.26
CA LEU A 191 26.70 -2.49 0.67
C LEU A 191 27.72 -1.35 0.58
N ILE A 192 29.02 -1.66 0.61
CA ILE A 192 30.09 -0.66 0.56
C ILE A 192 30.00 0.17 -0.74
N THR A 193 29.76 -0.50 -1.87
CA THR A 193 29.66 0.14 -3.19
C THR A 193 28.41 1.01 -3.35
N THR A 194 27.37 0.76 -2.56
CA THR A 194 26.10 1.52 -2.63
C THR A 194 25.94 2.54 -1.52
N ALA A 195 26.72 2.45 -0.44
CA ALA A 195 26.59 3.26 0.78
C ALA A 195 26.60 4.77 0.51
N ASP A 196 27.54 5.26 -0.30
CA ASP A 196 27.71 6.69 -0.54
C ASP A 196 26.51 7.27 -1.32
N PHE A 197 25.91 6.50 -2.23
CA PHE A 197 24.69 6.93 -2.93
C PHE A 197 23.51 7.08 -1.97
N ILE A 198 23.33 6.14 -1.05
CA ILE A 198 22.23 6.17 -0.07
C ILE A 198 22.44 7.29 0.93
N THR A 199 23.63 7.38 1.53
CA THR A 199 23.94 8.37 2.57
C THR A 199 23.87 9.81 2.07
N ASN A 200 24.14 10.07 0.79
CA ASN A 200 23.97 11.40 0.18
C ASN A 200 22.51 11.86 0.07
N MET A 201 21.52 10.97 0.22
CA MET A 201 20.09 11.30 0.24
C MET A 201 19.51 11.41 1.65
N VAL A 202 20.32 11.23 2.69
CA VAL A 202 19.84 11.19 4.08
C VAL A 202 19.53 12.58 4.61
N ILE A 203 18.37 12.72 5.27
CA ILE A 203 17.96 13.93 6.00
C ILE A 203 17.36 13.55 7.35
N ASP A 204 17.30 14.52 8.27
CA ASP A 204 16.41 14.42 9.44
C ASP A 204 14.96 14.65 8.99
N VAL A 205 14.24 13.55 8.76
CA VAL A 205 12.85 13.60 8.28
C VAL A 205 11.93 14.27 9.30
N ALA A 206 12.09 14.00 10.59
CA ALA A 206 11.19 14.54 11.61
C ALA A 206 11.31 16.07 11.71
N ASP A 207 12.54 16.58 11.68
CA ASP A 207 12.79 18.03 11.69
C ASP A 207 12.28 18.71 10.41
N ILE A 208 12.50 18.10 9.24
CA ILE A 208 11.99 18.62 7.96
C ILE A 208 10.46 18.69 7.93
N LEU A 209 9.78 17.66 8.41
CA LEU A 209 8.31 17.64 8.46
C LEU A 209 7.77 18.65 9.47
N LYS A 210 8.43 18.82 10.62
CA LYS A 210 8.09 19.88 11.59
C LYS A 210 8.26 21.28 10.99
N CYS A 211 9.36 21.54 10.30
CA CYS A 211 9.60 22.82 9.64
C CYS A 211 8.59 23.08 8.51
N ALA A 212 8.26 22.06 7.72
CA ALA A 212 7.23 22.12 6.68
C ALA A 212 5.87 22.48 7.27
N GLN A 213 5.49 21.85 8.38
CA GLN A 213 4.26 22.15 9.09
C GLN A 213 4.23 23.60 9.61
N GLN A 214 5.33 24.13 10.15
CA GLN A 214 5.43 25.51 10.63
C GLN A 214 5.31 26.55 9.51
N ARG A 215 5.94 26.29 8.35
CA ARG A 215 5.74 27.11 7.14
C ARG A 215 4.35 26.96 6.55
N GLY A 216 3.67 25.89 6.94
CA GLY A 216 2.36 25.59 6.44
C GLY A 216 2.39 25.08 5.00
N ASP A 217 3.41 24.30 4.68
CA ASP A 217 3.50 23.49 3.48
C ASP A 217 2.46 22.35 3.53
N ILE A 218 2.02 21.88 2.36
CA ILE A 218 1.13 20.72 2.25
C ILE A 218 1.95 19.43 2.17
N ILE A 219 1.61 18.45 3.00
CA ILE A 219 2.29 17.15 3.10
C ILE A 219 1.29 16.05 2.78
N ILE A 220 1.64 15.17 1.84
CA ILE A 220 0.88 13.96 1.55
C ILE A 220 1.63 12.76 2.11
N PHE A 221 0.95 11.97 2.93
CA PHE A 221 1.46 10.69 3.41
C PHE A 221 0.91 9.57 2.54
N GLU A 222 1.81 8.87 1.86
CA GLU A 222 1.51 7.81 0.93
C GLU A 222 1.55 6.46 1.64
N GLY A 223 0.37 5.86 1.84
CA GLY A 223 0.22 4.50 2.33
C GLY A 223 0.49 3.47 1.24
N ALA A 224 1.13 2.37 1.62
CA ALA A 224 1.22 1.16 0.80
C ALA A 224 0.26 0.08 1.33
N GLN A 225 -0.01 -0.96 0.54
CA GLN A 225 -0.95 -2.05 0.89
C GLN A 225 -2.36 -1.50 1.22
N GLY A 226 -3.10 -2.10 2.15
CA GLY A 226 -4.42 -1.64 2.57
C GLY A 226 -4.69 -2.00 4.03
N ALA A 227 -5.69 -1.35 4.64
CA ALA A 227 -6.01 -1.44 6.05
C ALA A 227 -6.27 -2.88 6.54
N LEU A 228 -6.78 -3.76 5.67
CA LEU A 228 -7.07 -5.15 6.03
C LEU A 228 -5.85 -6.09 5.87
N LEU A 229 -4.72 -5.54 5.43
CA LEU A 229 -3.40 -6.18 5.48
C LEU A 229 -2.53 -5.61 6.61
N ASP A 230 -3.08 -4.78 7.49
CA ASP A 230 -2.38 -4.27 8.67
C ASP A 230 -1.96 -5.43 9.59
N ILE A 231 -0.76 -5.34 10.17
CA ILE A 231 -0.22 -6.39 11.04
C ILE A 231 -1.07 -6.65 12.30
N ASP A 232 -1.74 -5.62 12.81
CA ASP A 232 -2.54 -5.69 14.05
C ASP A 232 -4.05 -5.79 13.73
N TYR A 233 -4.51 -5.05 12.73
CA TYR A 233 -5.94 -4.90 12.43
C TYR A 233 -6.43 -5.69 11.22
N GLY A 234 -5.51 -6.28 10.44
CA GLY A 234 -5.82 -7.06 9.25
C GLY A 234 -6.26 -8.49 9.56
N THR A 235 -6.30 -9.31 8.51
CA THR A 235 -6.68 -10.73 8.61
C THR A 235 -5.49 -11.62 9.01
N TYR A 236 -4.90 -11.35 10.19
CA TYR A 236 -3.69 -12.02 10.68
C TYR A 236 -3.87 -13.54 10.79
N PRO A 237 -2.99 -14.38 10.19
CA PRO A 237 -1.61 -14.06 9.78
C PRO A 237 -1.44 -13.64 8.32
N TYR A 238 -2.52 -13.52 7.54
CA TYR A 238 -2.48 -13.23 6.10
C TYR A 238 -2.38 -11.72 5.81
N VAL A 239 -1.36 -11.09 6.40
CA VAL A 239 -1.15 -9.64 6.44
C VAL A 239 0.28 -9.28 6.05
N THR A 240 0.56 -7.98 5.88
CA THR A 240 1.95 -7.50 5.82
C THR A 240 2.50 -7.31 7.24
N SER A 241 3.82 -7.14 7.36
CA SER A 241 4.51 -7.02 8.65
C SER A 241 4.63 -5.59 9.17
N SER A 242 3.71 -4.71 8.76
CA SER A 242 3.72 -3.29 9.07
C SER A 242 2.31 -2.77 9.31
N SER A 243 2.19 -1.69 10.08
CA SER A 243 0.93 -0.98 10.23
C SER A 243 0.62 -0.21 8.94
N THR A 244 -0.48 -0.57 8.27
CA THR A 244 -0.95 0.04 7.01
C THR A 244 -2.03 1.09 7.25
N THR A 245 -2.40 1.29 8.52
CA THR A 245 -3.40 2.23 9.00
C THR A 245 -2.84 3.63 9.30
N LEU A 246 -3.72 4.58 9.61
CA LEU A 246 -3.40 5.97 9.96
C LEU A 246 -2.35 6.07 11.08
N GLY A 247 -2.42 5.18 12.07
CA GLY A 247 -1.46 5.14 13.18
C GLY A 247 -0.01 4.93 12.72
N GLY A 248 0.19 4.23 11.60
CA GLY A 248 1.51 3.99 11.02
C GLY A 248 2.21 5.26 10.54
N VAL A 249 1.47 6.34 10.26
CA VAL A 249 2.01 7.60 9.72
C VAL A 249 2.93 8.27 10.73
N ALA A 250 2.46 8.46 11.97
CA ALA A 250 3.25 9.11 13.03
C ALA A 250 4.48 8.26 13.38
N SER A 251 4.28 6.96 13.63
CA SER A 251 5.37 6.03 13.97
C SER A 251 6.37 5.76 12.84
N GLY A 252 6.01 6.08 11.60
CA GLY A 252 6.80 5.79 10.40
C GLY A 252 7.48 7.01 9.78
N SER A 253 7.11 8.22 10.19
CA SER A 253 7.67 9.47 9.66
C SER A 253 8.17 10.45 10.72
N GLY A 254 7.69 10.32 11.97
CA GLY A 254 8.03 11.27 13.04
C GLY A 254 7.15 12.52 13.05
N ILE A 255 6.12 12.61 12.21
CA ILE A 255 5.10 13.66 12.32
C ILE A 255 4.34 13.52 13.64
N ASN A 256 4.04 14.65 14.28
CA ASN A 256 3.18 14.64 15.46
C ASN A 256 1.74 14.23 15.04
N PRO A 257 1.13 13.22 15.68
CA PRO A 257 -0.18 12.70 15.29
C PRO A 257 -1.31 13.72 15.36
N CYS A 258 -1.18 14.77 16.19
CA CYS A 258 -2.17 15.85 16.27
C CYS A 258 -2.23 16.74 15.01
N TYR A 259 -1.29 16.57 14.07
CA TYR A 259 -1.25 17.31 12.81
C TYR A 259 -1.64 16.45 11.61
N LEU A 260 -2.31 15.32 11.81
CA LEU A 260 -2.93 14.56 10.73
C LEU A 260 -4.33 15.09 10.50
N ASP A 261 -4.50 15.95 9.49
CA ASP A 261 -5.72 16.74 9.33
C ASP A 261 -6.85 15.99 8.62
N CYS A 262 -6.50 15.15 7.63
CA CYS A 262 -7.45 14.46 6.77
C CYS A 262 -6.93 13.08 6.38
N ALA A 263 -7.76 12.05 6.54
CA ALA A 263 -7.49 10.70 6.07
C ALA A 263 -8.42 10.38 4.89
N LEU A 264 -7.83 10.21 3.71
CA LEU A 264 -8.50 9.79 2.48
C LEU A 264 -8.36 8.28 2.30
N GLY A 265 -9.47 7.56 2.43
CA GLY A 265 -9.54 6.14 2.15
C GLY A 265 -9.77 5.88 0.67
N VAL A 266 -8.84 5.20 0.01
CA VAL A 266 -9.04 4.74 -1.36
C VAL A 266 -9.76 3.39 -1.31
N ILE A 267 -10.96 3.34 -1.87
CA ILE A 267 -11.77 2.13 -2.04
C ILE A 267 -11.88 1.84 -3.53
N LYS A 268 -11.71 0.58 -3.92
CA LYS A 268 -12.08 0.10 -5.25
C LYS A 268 -13.57 -0.21 -5.24
N SER A 269 -14.26 -0.02 -6.36
CA SER A 269 -15.70 -0.29 -6.51
C SER A 269 -16.09 -1.76 -6.33
N TYR A 270 -15.10 -2.67 -6.26
CA TYR A 270 -15.21 -4.09 -5.94
C TYR A 270 -13.98 -4.49 -5.12
N SER A 271 -13.90 -5.74 -4.68
CA SER A 271 -12.80 -6.20 -3.81
C SER A 271 -11.78 -7.03 -4.58
N THR A 272 -10.52 -6.89 -4.20
CA THR A 272 -9.42 -7.72 -4.70
C THR A 272 -8.48 -8.14 -3.58
N ARG A 273 -7.88 -9.33 -3.71
CA ARG A 273 -6.85 -9.81 -2.78
C ARG A 273 -5.71 -10.49 -3.53
N VAL A 274 -4.47 -10.17 -3.15
CA VAL A 274 -3.27 -10.91 -3.55
C VAL A 274 -2.86 -11.82 -2.39
N GLY A 275 -2.49 -13.06 -2.70
CA GLY A 275 -2.05 -14.04 -1.70
C GLY A 275 -3.21 -14.77 -1.02
N ALA A 276 -2.87 -15.49 0.04
CA ALA A 276 -3.81 -16.31 0.79
C ALA A 276 -4.64 -15.48 1.79
N GLY A 277 -5.53 -16.17 2.51
CA GLY A 277 -6.33 -15.63 3.60
C GLY A 277 -7.80 -15.41 3.26
N PRO A 278 -8.61 -15.09 4.27
CA PRO A 278 -10.07 -15.02 4.13
C PRO A 278 -10.47 -13.89 3.20
N PHE A 279 -11.47 -14.15 2.36
CA PHE A 279 -12.06 -13.18 1.45
C PHE A 279 -13.55 -13.51 1.26
N PRO A 280 -14.42 -13.06 2.18
CA PRO A 280 -15.82 -13.50 2.23
C PRO A 280 -16.60 -13.23 0.93
N THR A 281 -16.28 -12.14 0.24
CA THR A 281 -16.98 -11.75 -0.99
C THR A 281 -16.34 -12.27 -2.27
N GLU A 282 -15.40 -13.21 -2.18
CA GLU A 282 -14.74 -13.79 -3.36
C GLU A 282 -15.74 -14.46 -4.30
N LEU A 283 -15.53 -14.26 -5.60
CA LEU A 283 -16.33 -14.83 -6.67
C LEU A 283 -15.56 -15.89 -7.43
N PHE A 284 -16.19 -17.05 -7.57
CA PHE A 284 -15.68 -18.21 -8.31
C PHE A 284 -16.46 -18.46 -9.62
N ASP A 285 -17.22 -17.47 -10.06
CA ASP A 285 -18.11 -17.52 -11.21
C ASP A 285 -17.64 -16.61 -12.36
N GLU A 286 -18.45 -16.53 -13.41
CA GLU A 286 -18.19 -15.69 -14.60
C GLU A 286 -18.06 -14.20 -14.24
N THR A 287 -18.73 -13.75 -13.18
CA THR A 287 -18.62 -12.37 -12.68
C THR A 287 -17.23 -12.13 -12.11
N GLY A 288 -16.71 -13.06 -11.30
CA GLY A 288 -15.34 -12.99 -10.78
C GLY A 288 -14.30 -12.90 -11.90
N ASP A 289 -14.45 -13.74 -12.92
CA ASP A 289 -13.61 -13.72 -14.13
C ASP A 289 -13.72 -12.40 -14.90
N PHE A 290 -14.94 -11.87 -15.05
CA PHE A 290 -15.21 -10.59 -15.70
C PHE A 290 -14.50 -9.44 -14.97
N LEU A 291 -14.65 -9.35 -13.64
CA LEU A 291 -13.98 -8.33 -12.83
C LEU A 291 -12.46 -8.43 -12.96
N CYS A 292 -11.93 -9.65 -12.96
CA CYS A 292 -10.50 -9.90 -13.08
C CYS A 292 -9.94 -9.42 -14.42
N LYS A 293 -10.63 -9.76 -15.53
CA LYS A 293 -10.22 -9.40 -16.89
C LYS A 293 -10.38 -7.90 -17.12
N ARG A 294 -11.57 -7.35 -16.86
CA ARG A 294 -11.88 -5.93 -17.13
C ARG A 294 -11.09 -4.98 -16.22
N GLY A 295 -10.84 -5.38 -14.98
CA GLY A 295 -10.01 -4.63 -14.05
C GLY A 295 -8.51 -4.72 -14.29
N ASN A 296 -8.04 -5.55 -15.23
CA ASN A 296 -6.63 -5.92 -15.40
C ASN A 296 -5.98 -6.32 -14.07
N GLU A 297 -6.62 -7.25 -13.35
CA GLU A 297 -6.26 -7.59 -11.97
C GLU A 297 -5.13 -8.62 -11.89
N PHE A 298 -4.00 -8.26 -12.49
CA PHE A 298 -2.74 -8.97 -12.43
C PHE A 298 -1.68 -8.10 -11.74
N GLY A 299 -0.91 -8.68 -10.83
CA GLY A 299 0.09 -7.93 -10.08
C GLY A 299 1.18 -7.38 -11.00
N ALA A 300 1.39 -6.06 -11.02
CA ALA A 300 2.39 -5.38 -11.86
C ALA A 300 3.84 -5.87 -11.63
N THR A 301 4.08 -6.49 -10.49
CA THR A 301 5.40 -7.00 -10.09
C THR A 301 5.57 -8.49 -10.34
N THR A 302 4.62 -9.28 -9.84
CA THR A 302 4.72 -10.74 -9.79
C THR A 302 3.98 -11.42 -10.94
N GLY A 303 3.15 -10.69 -11.67
CA GLY A 303 2.19 -11.24 -12.63
C GLY A 303 1.08 -12.07 -11.99
N ARG A 304 1.04 -12.18 -10.65
CA ARG A 304 0.06 -13.03 -9.97
C ARG A 304 -1.35 -12.51 -10.21
N ARG A 305 -2.23 -13.41 -10.64
CA ARG A 305 -3.67 -13.17 -10.75
C ARG A 305 -4.21 -12.83 -9.35
N ARG A 306 -4.95 -11.74 -9.24
CA ARG A 306 -5.67 -11.36 -8.01
C ARG A 306 -6.98 -12.12 -7.93
N ARG A 307 -7.38 -12.44 -6.71
CA ARG A 307 -8.74 -12.90 -6.39
C ARG A 307 -9.67 -11.70 -6.49
N THR A 308 -10.87 -11.87 -7.01
CA THR A 308 -11.86 -10.82 -7.23
C THR A 308 -13.16 -11.15 -6.51
N GLY A 309 -13.86 -10.12 -6.05
CA GLY A 309 -15.09 -10.27 -5.30
C GLY A 309 -15.92 -9.01 -5.28
N TRP A 310 -17.16 -9.09 -4.83
CA TRP A 310 -18.01 -7.91 -4.65
C TRP A 310 -17.44 -6.95 -3.60
N LEU A 311 -17.92 -5.71 -3.61
CA LEU A 311 -17.53 -4.72 -2.61
C LEU A 311 -17.94 -5.18 -1.22
N ASP A 312 -17.01 -5.13 -0.28
CA ASP A 312 -17.22 -5.53 1.11
C ASP A 312 -17.35 -4.29 2.01
N ALA A 313 -18.59 -3.86 2.26
CA ALA A 313 -18.84 -2.69 3.08
C ALA A 313 -18.65 -2.96 4.58
N VAL A 314 -18.80 -4.23 5.02
CA VAL A 314 -18.47 -4.65 6.40
C VAL A 314 -16.99 -4.39 6.68
N ALA A 315 -16.13 -4.80 5.74
CA ALA A 315 -14.70 -4.61 5.85
C ALA A 315 -14.29 -3.13 5.71
N ILE A 316 -14.95 -2.37 4.84
CA ILE A 316 -14.72 -0.92 4.71
C ILE A 316 -15.14 -0.17 5.99
N ARG A 317 -16.25 -0.52 6.64
CA ARG A 317 -16.62 0.09 7.94
C ARG A 317 -15.53 -0.06 9.00
N LYS A 318 -14.87 -1.23 9.06
CA LYS A 318 -13.70 -1.44 9.91
C LYS A 318 -12.57 -0.46 9.55
N ALA A 319 -12.26 -0.33 8.27
CA ALA A 319 -11.23 0.61 7.80
C ALA A 319 -11.60 2.07 8.11
N VAL A 320 -12.86 2.47 7.97
CA VAL A 320 -13.37 3.78 8.36
C VAL A 320 -13.11 4.05 9.83
N GLN A 321 -13.51 3.13 10.70
CA GLN A 321 -13.37 3.26 12.15
C GLN A 321 -11.90 3.40 12.57
N ILE A 322 -11.03 2.49 12.12
CA ILE A 322 -9.63 2.42 12.57
C ILE A 322 -8.80 3.61 12.06
N ASN A 323 -9.14 4.13 10.87
CA ASN A 323 -8.39 5.21 10.25
C ASN A 323 -9.06 6.58 10.41
N SER A 324 -10.19 6.67 11.10
CA SER A 324 -10.99 7.90 11.21
C SER A 324 -11.18 8.56 9.84
N LEU A 325 -11.56 7.76 8.83
CA LEU A 325 -11.66 8.25 7.46
C LEU A 325 -12.66 9.40 7.37
N SER A 326 -12.16 10.55 6.94
CA SER A 326 -12.97 11.77 6.76
C SER A 326 -13.54 11.90 5.35
N SER A 327 -12.99 11.11 4.40
CA SER A 327 -13.29 11.17 2.98
C SER A 327 -12.86 9.87 2.31
N CYS A 328 -13.56 9.46 1.26
CA CYS A 328 -13.21 8.32 0.42
C CYS A 328 -12.99 8.73 -1.03
N CYS A 329 -12.11 7.98 -1.71
CA CYS A 329 -12.01 7.96 -3.16
C CYS A 329 -12.44 6.61 -3.70
N MET A 330 -13.46 6.57 -4.56
CA MET A 330 -13.88 5.35 -5.25
C MET A 330 -13.15 5.20 -6.59
N THR A 331 -12.49 4.08 -6.80
CA THR A 331 -11.77 3.78 -8.03
C THR A 331 -12.38 2.61 -8.81
N LYS A 332 -12.08 2.57 -10.11
CA LYS A 332 -12.47 1.49 -11.02
C LYS A 332 -13.99 1.27 -11.12
N ILE A 333 -14.80 2.31 -11.00
CA ILE A 333 -16.26 2.17 -11.18
C ILE A 333 -16.62 1.69 -12.60
N ASP A 334 -15.77 2.02 -13.59
CA ASP A 334 -15.83 1.59 -14.98
C ASP A 334 -15.66 0.09 -15.22
N VAL A 335 -15.18 -0.64 -14.21
CA VAL A 335 -15.11 -2.10 -14.25
C VAL A 335 -16.47 -2.74 -14.04
N LEU A 336 -17.42 -2.05 -13.40
CA LEU A 336 -18.77 -2.57 -13.16
C LEU A 336 -19.75 -2.28 -14.31
N ASP A 337 -19.36 -1.46 -15.28
CA ASP A 337 -20.13 -1.17 -16.48
C ASP A 337 -20.58 -2.47 -17.19
N ASN A 338 -21.80 -2.46 -17.73
CA ASN A 338 -22.48 -3.54 -18.45
C ASN A 338 -22.92 -4.74 -17.59
N LEU A 339 -22.66 -4.76 -16.29
CA LEU A 339 -23.27 -5.75 -15.41
C LEU A 339 -24.77 -5.49 -15.28
N PRO A 340 -25.63 -6.53 -15.31
CA PRO A 340 -27.07 -6.37 -15.13
C PRO A 340 -27.45 -6.01 -13.68
N GLU A 341 -26.69 -6.53 -12.73
CA GLU A 341 -26.83 -6.28 -11.30
C GLU A 341 -25.44 -6.12 -10.65
N VAL A 342 -25.39 -5.37 -9.56
CA VAL A 342 -24.21 -5.22 -8.71
C VAL A 342 -24.59 -5.54 -7.27
N LYS A 343 -23.63 -6.07 -6.50
CA LYS A 343 -23.87 -6.49 -5.11
C LYS A 343 -22.89 -5.79 -4.16
N ILE A 344 -23.40 -5.39 -3.00
CA ILE A 344 -22.63 -4.85 -1.88
C ILE A 344 -22.84 -5.76 -0.67
N CYS A 345 -21.76 -6.28 -0.08
CA CYS A 345 -21.87 -7.03 1.16
C CYS A 345 -22.08 -6.06 2.32
N VAL A 346 -23.22 -6.18 3.01
CA VAL A 346 -23.64 -5.26 4.08
C VAL A 346 -23.54 -5.87 5.48
N ALA A 347 -23.52 -7.19 5.56
CA ALA A 347 -23.36 -7.95 6.80
C ALA A 347 -22.74 -9.32 6.51
N TYR A 348 -22.33 -10.02 7.56
CA TYR A 348 -21.86 -11.39 7.49
C TYR A 348 -22.80 -12.30 8.27
N HIS A 349 -23.17 -13.43 7.66
CA HIS A 349 -23.82 -14.53 8.35
C HIS A 349 -22.72 -15.43 8.92
N MET A 350 -22.70 -15.54 10.25
CA MET A 350 -21.73 -16.34 11.00
C MET A 350 -22.17 -17.82 11.02
N PRO A 351 -21.24 -18.77 11.19
CA PRO A 351 -21.58 -20.20 11.32
C PRO A 351 -22.55 -20.54 12.45
N ASP A 352 -22.62 -19.70 13.49
CA ASP A 352 -23.53 -19.85 14.63
C ASP A 352 -24.93 -19.24 14.39
N GLY A 353 -25.21 -18.76 13.17
CA GLY A 353 -26.49 -18.17 12.77
C GLY A 353 -26.65 -16.69 13.08
N ARG A 354 -25.65 -16.03 13.70
CA ARG A 354 -25.70 -14.58 13.92
C ARG A 354 -25.45 -13.81 12.62
N ILE A 355 -26.12 -12.68 12.47
CA ILE A 355 -25.80 -11.69 11.43
C ILE A 355 -25.05 -10.53 12.09
N VAL A 356 -23.86 -10.24 11.59
CA VAL A 356 -22.98 -9.19 12.15
C VAL A 356 -22.58 -8.17 11.10
N GLU A 357 -22.47 -6.92 11.51
CA GLU A 357 -22.06 -5.79 10.66
C GLU A 357 -20.58 -5.41 10.85
N THR A 358 -19.86 -6.20 11.64
CA THR A 358 -18.45 -6.00 11.99
C THR A 358 -17.62 -7.20 11.58
N THR A 359 -16.40 -6.96 11.12
CA THR A 359 -15.46 -8.03 10.81
C THR A 359 -15.04 -8.80 12.08
N PRO A 360 -14.76 -10.11 11.98
CA PRO A 360 -14.13 -10.84 13.07
C PRO A 360 -12.71 -10.35 13.39
N LEU A 361 -12.20 -10.78 14.54
CA LEU A 361 -10.87 -10.42 15.04
C LEU A 361 -9.82 -11.49 14.70
N THR A 362 -10.11 -12.78 14.94
CA THR A 362 -9.19 -13.88 14.68
C THR A 362 -9.42 -14.46 13.28
N THR A 363 -8.42 -15.11 12.67
CA THR A 363 -8.57 -15.72 11.34
C THR A 363 -9.55 -16.88 11.34
N GLU A 364 -9.59 -17.65 12.42
CA GLU A 364 -10.48 -18.78 12.62
C GLU A 364 -11.94 -18.36 12.54
N ASP A 365 -12.26 -17.17 13.07
CA ASP A 365 -13.62 -16.63 13.03
C ASP A 365 -14.08 -16.18 11.62
N TRP A 366 -13.16 -16.11 10.64
CA TRP A 366 -13.55 -15.86 9.24
C TRP A 366 -13.99 -17.12 8.51
N GLU A 367 -13.69 -18.30 9.05
CA GLU A 367 -14.03 -19.57 8.42
C GLU A 367 -15.55 -19.78 8.45
N GLY A 368 -16.13 -20.13 7.30
CA GLY A 368 -17.57 -20.35 7.17
C GLY A 368 -18.44 -19.09 7.20
N ILE A 369 -17.85 -17.89 7.13
CA ILE A 369 -18.62 -16.66 6.93
C ILE A 369 -19.25 -16.64 5.55
N GLU A 370 -20.53 -16.32 5.50
CA GLU A 370 -21.26 -16.07 4.26
C GLU A 370 -21.63 -14.58 4.14
N PRO A 371 -21.32 -13.92 3.01
CA PRO A 371 -21.66 -12.52 2.80
C PRO A 371 -23.17 -12.32 2.60
N VAL A 372 -23.75 -11.34 3.30
CA VAL A 372 -25.14 -10.90 3.10
C VAL A 372 -25.12 -9.71 2.13
N TYR A 373 -25.69 -9.91 0.94
CA TYR A 373 -25.66 -8.92 -0.13
C TYR A 373 -26.93 -8.08 -0.21
N GLU A 374 -26.75 -6.79 -0.47
CA GLU A 374 -27.75 -5.97 -1.13
C GLU A 374 -27.51 -5.99 -2.64
N THR A 375 -28.51 -6.42 -3.40
CA THR A 375 -28.48 -6.41 -4.86
C THR A 375 -29.09 -5.12 -5.39
N MET A 376 -28.39 -4.46 -6.30
CA MET A 376 -28.82 -3.23 -6.95
C MET A 376 -28.80 -3.40 -8.48
N PRO A 377 -29.63 -2.66 -9.23
CA PRO A 377 -29.53 -2.62 -10.68
C PRO A 377 -28.13 -2.16 -11.11
N GLY A 378 -27.51 -2.88 -12.04
CA GLY A 378 -26.29 -2.43 -12.72
C GLY A 378 -26.61 -1.41 -13.82
N TRP A 379 -25.62 -1.04 -14.61
CA TRP A 379 -25.78 -0.03 -15.66
C TRP A 379 -25.18 -0.48 -16.99
N GLN A 380 -25.90 -0.20 -18.08
CA GLN A 380 -25.46 -0.47 -19.45
C GLN A 380 -24.73 0.72 -20.10
N ASN A 381 -24.81 1.90 -19.48
CA ASN A 381 -24.15 3.12 -19.95
C ASN A 381 -22.72 3.21 -19.42
N VAL A 382 -21.79 3.67 -20.25
CA VAL A 382 -20.35 3.68 -19.93
C VAL A 382 -20.02 4.77 -18.91
N THR A 383 -19.41 4.40 -17.78
CA THR A 383 -18.80 5.35 -16.85
C THR A 383 -17.35 5.67 -17.22
N PHE A 384 -16.70 4.78 -18.00
CA PHE A 384 -15.31 4.94 -18.42
C PHE A 384 -15.02 6.34 -19.00
N GLY A 385 -14.04 7.03 -18.42
CA GLY A 385 -13.58 8.34 -18.88
C GLY A 385 -14.50 9.52 -18.54
N ALA A 386 -15.62 9.31 -17.82
CA ALA A 386 -16.48 10.41 -17.39
C ALA A 386 -15.73 11.40 -16.47
N LYS A 387 -15.87 12.70 -16.76
CA LYS A 387 -15.18 13.80 -16.05
C LYS A 387 -16.10 14.66 -15.19
N TYR A 388 -17.41 14.39 -15.22
CA TYR A 388 -18.41 15.15 -14.46
C TYR A 388 -19.44 14.20 -13.85
N LEU A 389 -19.91 14.49 -12.63
CA LEU A 389 -20.94 13.68 -11.95
C LEU A 389 -22.20 13.50 -12.81
N LYS A 390 -22.64 14.58 -13.48
CA LYS A 390 -23.83 14.57 -14.37
C LYS A 390 -23.70 13.63 -15.57
N SER A 391 -22.48 13.18 -15.87
CA SER A 391 -22.21 12.22 -16.95
C SER A 391 -22.32 10.77 -16.48
N LEU A 392 -22.43 10.51 -15.18
CA LEU A 392 -22.58 9.16 -14.65
C LEU A 392 -24.05 8.71 -14.77
N PRO A 393 -24.30 7.42 -15.07
CA PRO A 393 -25.64 6.84 -15.04
C PRO A 393 -26.25 6.95 -13.65
N ARG A 394 -27.59 7.02 -13.58
CA ARG A 394 -28.31 7.15 -12.31
C ARG A 394 -28.04 5.96 -11.39
N GLU A 395 -27.94 4.77 -11.94
CA GLU A 395 -27.67 3.52 -11.24
C GLU A 395 -26.26 3.52 -10.62
N ALA A 396 -25.26 4.05 -11.35
CA ALA A 396 -23.91 4.24 -10.81
C ALA A 396 -23.89 5.26 -9.67
N LEU A 397 -24.62 6.37 -9.81
CA LEU A 397 -24.77 7.35 -8.72
C LEU A 397 -25.47 6.76 -7.49
N ASN A 398 -26.50 5.92 -7.70
CA ASN A 398 -27.17 5.21 -6.61
C ASN A 398 -26.22 4.23 -5.91
N TYR A 399 -25.38 3.51 -6.66
CA TYR A 399 -24.36 2.62 -6.11
C TYR A 399 -23.37 3.38 -5.21
N ILE A 400 -22.80 4.49 -5.72
CA ILE A 400 -21.90 5.37 -4.95
C ILE A 400 -22.60 5.82 -3.67
N LYS A 401 -23.81 6.39 -3.80
CA LYS A 401 -24.59 6.89 -2.66
C LYS A 401 -24.86 5.79 -1.64
N ARG A 402 -25.17 4.57 -2.09
CA ARG A 402 -25.44 3.46 -1.18
C ARG A 402 -24.20 3.06 -0.39
N VAL A 403 -23.02 3.08 -1.02
CA VAL A 403 -21.75 2.87 -0.32
C VAL A 403 -21.51 3.96 0.73
N GLU A 404 -21.80 5.23 0.43
CA GLU A 404 -21.72 6.32 1.42
C GLU A 404 -22.65 6.09 2.61
N GLU A 405 -23.90 5.69 2.35
CA GLU A 405 -24.90 5.39 3.39
C GLU A 405 -24.47 4.25 4.32
N ILE A 406 -23.92 3.17 3.76
CA ILE A 406 -23.51 1.98 4.53
C ILE A 406 -22.22 2.24 5.33
N THR A 407 -21.27 2.96 4.74
CA THR A 407 -19.95 3.19 5.34
C THR A 407 -19.91 4.42 6.26
N GLY A 408 -20.87 5.32 6.12
CA GLY A 408 -20.94 6.58 6.87
C GLY A 408 -19.92 7.64 6.43
N VAL A 409 -19.25 7.46 5.28
CA VAL A 409 -18.22 8.37 4.77
C VAL A 409 -18.53 8.76 3.33
N LEU A 410 -18.35 10.04 3.01
CA LEU A 410 -18.58 10.60 1.68
C LEU A 410 -17.50 10.17 0.68
N ILE A 411 -17.91 9.95 -0.57
CA ILE A 411 -17.04 9.69 -1.71
C ILE A 411 -16.79 11.02 -2.42
N ASP A 412 -15.71 11.68 -2.03
CA ASP A 412 -15.37 13.01 -2.53
C ASP A 412 -14.59 12.98 -3.86
N ILE A 413 -14.06 11.82 -4.24
CA ILE A 413 -13.32 11.61 -5.49
C ILE A 413 -13.76 10.31 -6.15
N ILE A 414 -14.06 10.35 -7.45
CA ILE A 414 -14.46 9.17 -8.24
C ILE A 414 -13.50 9.03 -9.42
N SER A 415 -12.81 7.90 -9.53
CA SER A 415 -11.96 7.56 -10.65
C SER A 415 -12.68 6.64 -11.63
N THR A 416 -12.79 7.09 -12.88
CA THR A 416 -13.54 6.47 -13.98
C THR A 416 -12.63 5.84 -15.04
N GLY A 417 -11.35 5.65 -14.73
CA GLY A 417 -10.39 4.98 -15.59
C GLY A 417 -8.95 5.15 -15.08
N PRO A 418 -7.94 4.58 -15.75
CA PRO A 418 -6.55 4.60 -15.28
C PRO A 418 -5.85 5.95 -15.43
N ASP A 419 -6.24 6.77 -16.42
CA ASP A 419 -5.57 8.04 -16.69
C ASP A 419 -5.92 9.11 -15.64
N ARG A 420 -4.95 9.98 -15.32
CA ARG A 420 -5.11 11.08 -14.35
C ARG A 420 -6.38 11.91 -14.61
N SER A 421 -6.65 12.24 -15.87
CA SER A 421 -7.76 13.09 -16.30
C SER A 421 -9.14 12.41 -16.19
N GLN A 422 -9.18 11.10 -15.99
CA GLN A 422 -10.39 10.31 -15.80
C GLN A 422 -10.76 10.25 -14.32
N THR A 423 -10.93 11.42 -13.71
CA THR A 423 -11.21 11.59 -12.30
C THR A 423 -12.17 12.74 -12.08
N ILE A 424 -13.19 12.51 -11.26
CA ILE A 424 -14.18 13.50 -10.84
C ILE A 424 -13.85 13.87 -9.39
N ILE A 425 -13.54 15.15 -9.15
CA ILE A 425 -13.35 15.68 -7.79
C ILE A 425 -14.66 16.36 -7.39
N VAL A 426 -15.43 15.73 -6.51
CA VAL A 426 -16.68 16.28 -5.95
C VAL A 426 -16.34 17.32 -4.89
N ARG A 427 -15.39 16.99 -4.02
CA ARG A 427 -14.83 17.89 -3.01
C ARG A 427 -13.33 17.60 -2.89
N HIS A 428 -12.51 18.63 -2.88
CA HIS A 428 -11.07 18.43 -2.77
C HIS A 428 -10.69 18.17 -1.29
N PRO A 429 -9.89 17.14 -0.95
CA PRO A 429 -9.55 16.82 0.45
C PRO A 429 -8.84 17.94 1.23
N LEU A 430 -8.14 18.84 0.54
CA LEU A 430 -7.52 20.04 1.12
C LEU A 430 -8.53 21.15 1.51
N ASP A 431 -9.76 21.07 1.01
CA ASP A 431 -10.78 22.10 1.22
C ASP A 431 -11.81 21.67 2.29
N ILE A 432 -11.62 20.50 2.92
CA ILE A 432 -12.47 19.90 3.97
C ILE A 432 -12.12 20.45 5.35
#